data_AF-A0A431K624-F1
#
_entry.id   AF-A0A431K624-F1
#
_cell.length_a   1.000
_cell.length_b   1.000
_cell.length_c   1.000
_cell.angle_alpha   90.00
_cell.angle_beta   90.00
_cell.angle_gamma   90.00
#
_symmetry.space_group_name_H-M   'P 1'
#
loop_
_entity.id
_entity.type
_entity.pdbx_description
1 polymer ?
#
loop_
_entity_poly.entity_id
_entity_poly.type
_entity_poly.pdbx_seq_one_letter_code
_entity_poly.pdbx_strand_id
1 'polypeptide(L)'
;MKQLIARALCRFGWLRYDLIVLPIAQHPGKTPVPPGELWLVIDSGVNKWACMSCPGGCGVQISLSLNPNRRPRWSVDTDFWGRPTIFPSVHQHRACACHFWVKNGLIEWCR
;
A
#
# COMPACT_ATOMS: atom_id res chain seq x y z
N MET A 1 -18.10 3.59 4.66
CA MET A 1 -18.25 4.78 5.52
C MET A 1 -16.93 5.34 6.03
N LYS A 2 -16.10 4.59 6.78
CA LYS A 2 -14.84 5.11 7.36
C LYS A 2 -13.87 5.74 6.34
N GLN A 3 -13.72 5.10 5.17
CA GLN A 3 -12.89 5.61 4.08
C GLN A 3 -13.37 6.94 3.49
N LEU A 4 -14.69 7.16 3.42
CA LEU A 4 -15.26 8.42 2.95
C LEU A 4 -15.02 9.55 3.95
N ILE A 5 -15.12 9.24 5.25
CA ILE A 5 -14.80 10.18 6.33
C ILE A 5 -13.31 10.51 6.31
N ALA A 6 -12.42 9.50 6.21
CA ALA A 6 -10.97 9.73 6.12
C ALA A 6 -10.61 10.63 4.93
N ARG A 7 -11.21 10.38 3.74
CA ARG A 7 -11.05 11.22 2.54
C ARG A 7 -11.54 12.66 2.78
N ALA A 8 -12.68 12.83 3.45
CA ALA A 8 -13.20 14.16 3.80
C ALA A 8 -12.28 14.88 4.79
N LEU A 9 -11.85 14.22 5.88
CA LEU A 9 -10.92 14.77 6.86
C LEU A 9 -9.60 15.17 6.21
N CYS A 10 -9.10 14.38 5.26
CA CYS A 10 -7.90 14.72 4.49
C CYS A 10 -8.12 15.96 3.63
N ARG A 11 -9.28 16.08 2.98
CA ARG A 11 -9.64 17.27 2.19
C ARG A 11 -9.71 18.54 3.04
N PHE A 12 -10.14 18.42 4.31
CA PHE A 12 -10.17 19.54 5.26
C PHE A 12 -8.85 19.73 6.03
N GLY A 13 -7.81 18.93 5.75
CA GLY A 13 -6.48 19.06 6.36
C GLY A 13 -6.32 18.45 7.76
N TRP A 14 -7.34 17.75 8.27
CA TRP A 14 -7.33 17.13 9.60
C TRP A 14 -6.72 15.73 9.63
N LEU A 15 -6.50 15.13 8.47
CA LEU A 15 -5.83 13.85 8.31
C LEU A 15 -4.82 13.95 7.16
N ARG A 16 -3.68 13.27 7.28
CA ARG A 16 -2.69 13.16 6.20
C ARG A 16 -2.39 11.70 5.93
N TYR A 17 -2.36 11.35 4.66
CA TYR A 17 -1.88 10.07 4.14
C TYR A 17 -1.56 10.23 2.65
N ASP A 18 -0.59 9.46 2.17
CA ASP A 18 -0.30 9.28 0.75
C ASP A 18 -0.99 8.03 0.21
N LEU A 19 -1.23 7.01 1.06
CA LEU A 19 -1.86 5.75 0.70
C LEU A 19 -3.04 5.42 1.61
N ILE A 20 -4.06 4.80 1.02
CA ILE A 20 -5.23 4.28 1.73
C ILE A 20 -5.53 2.84 1.30
N VAL A 21 -5.89 1.97 2.26
CA VAL A 21 -6.18 0.56 1.98
C VAL A 21 -7.55 0.40 1.32
N LEU A 22 -7.56 -0.33 0.20
CA LEU A 22 -8.77 -0.89 -0.41
C LEU A 22 -8.71 -2.43 -0.36
N PRO A 23 -9.55 -3.10 0.44
CA PRO A 23 -9.62 -4.54 0.45
C PRO A 23 -10.25 -5.07 -0.85
N ILE A 24 -9.63 -6.07 -1.47
CA ILE A 24 -10.13 -6.74 -2.67
C ILE A 24 -9.99 -8.26 -2.57
N ALA A 25 -10.88 -9.00 -3.24
CA ALA A 25 -10.87 -10.46 -3.19
C ALA A 25 -9.85 -11.11 -4.14
N GLN A 26 -9.41 -10.40 -5.19
CA GLN A 26 -8.58 -10.97 -6.25
C GLN A 26 -7.40 -10.06 -6.57
N HIS A 27 -6.28 -10.66 -6.99
CA HIS A 27 -5.09 -9.91 -7.38
C HIS A 27 -5.37 -9.11 -8.68
N PRO A 28 -4.96 -7.82 -8.78
CA PRO A 28 -5.28 -6.97 -9.92
C PRO A 28 -4.64 -7.39 -11.24
N GLY A 29 -3.57 -8.20 -11.17
CA GLY A 29 -2.85 -8.69 -12.34
C GLY A 29 -2.25 -7.52 -13.13
N LYS A 30 -2.75 -7.28 -14.33
CA LYS A 30 -2.34 -6.17 -15.23
C LYS A 30 -3.16 -4.89 -15.03
N THR A 31 -4.25 -4.93 -14.28
CA THR A 31 -5.06 -3.75 -13.99
C THR A 31 -4.25 -2.81 -13.08
N PRO A 32 -3.98 -1.56 -13.48
CA PRO A 32 -3.15 -0.67 -12.69
C PRO A 32 -3.89 -0.24 -11.42
N VAL A 33 -3.21 -0.33 -10.27
CA VAL A 33 -3.71 0.22 -9.01
C VAL A 33 -3.61 1.75 -9.06
N PRO A 34 -4.70 2.50 -8.82
CA PRO A 34 -4.66 3.97 -8.82
C PRO A 34 -3.61 4.54 -7.84
N PRO A 35 -2.90 5.63 -8.19
CA PRO A 35 -2.06 6.35 -7.24
C PRO A 35 -2.87 6.76 -6.01
N GLY A 36 -2.27 6.62 -4.83
CA GLY A 36 -2.92 6.92 -3.55
C GLY A 36 -3.70 5.75 -2.93
N GLU A 37 -3.81 4.62 -3.64
CA GLU A 37 -4.45 3.42 -3.11
C GLU A 37 -3.45 2.28 -2.92
N LEU A 38 -3.67 1.51 -1.85
CA LEU A 38 -3.04 0.22 -1.62
C LEU A 38 -4.12 -0.85 -1.64
N TRP A 39 -4.12 -1.67 -2.68
CA TRP A 39 -5.05 -2.77 -2.83
C TRP A 39 -4.56 -3.97 -2.03
N LEU A 40 -5.25 -4.27 -0.93
CA LEU A 40 -4.95 -5.39 -0.05
C LEU A 40 -5.78 -6.59 -0.49
N VAL A 41 -5.12 -7.59 -1.05
CA VAL A 41 -5.76 -8.83 -1.52
C VAL A 41 -5.99 -9.73 -0.32
N ILE A 42 -7.27 -9.95 0.02
CA ILE A 42 -7.70 -10.78 1.14
C ILE A 42 -8.50 -11.94 0.58
N ASP A 43 -8.07 -13.14 0.91
CA ASP A 43 -8.76 -14.38 0.55
C ASP A 43 -8.96 -15.21 1.80
N SER A 44 -10.21 -15.55 2.10
CA SER A 44 -10.62 -16.35 3.26
C SER A 44 -10.07 -15.79 4.59
N GLY A 45 -10.05 -14.46 4.72
CA GLY A 45 -9.52 -13.74 5.88
C GLY A 45 -8.00 -13.66 5.96
N VAL A 46 -7.28 -14.17 4.96
CA VAL A 46 -5.81 -14.13 4.90
C VAL A 46 -5.34 -13.08 3.92
N ASN A 47 -4.47 -12.17 4.38
CA ASN A 47 -3.81 -11.20 3.53
C ASN A 47 -2.78 -11.91 2.64
N LYS A 48 -2.96 -11.83 1.32
CA LYS A 48 -2.11 -12.51 0.33
C LYS A 48 -1.10 -11.55 -0.31
N TRP A 49 -1.56 -10.37 -0.71
CA TRP A 49 -0.77 -9.39 -1.44
C TRP A 49 -1.13 -7.96 -1.05
N ALA A 50 -0.16 -7.06 -1.12
CA ALA A 50 -0.37 -5.63 -1.12
C ALA A 50 0.10 -5.05 -2.46
N CYS A 51 -0.82 -4.47 -3.23
CA CYS A 51 -0.56 -3.94 -4.56
C CYS A 51 -0.72 -2.43 -4.56
N MET A 52 0.23 -1.70 -5.15
CA MET A 52 0.18 -0.25 -5.27
C MET A 52 0.94 0.23 -6.51
N SER A 53 0.60 1.41 -7.03
CA SER A 53 1.45 2.08 -8.01
C SER A 53 2.76 2.52 -7.36
N CYS A 54 3.87 2.42 -8.10
CA CYS A 54 5.16 2.87 -7.61
C CYS A 54 5.15 4.39 -7.35
N PRO A 55 5.43 4.82 -6.11
CA PRO A 55 5.41 6.25 -5.78
C PRO A 55 6.59 7.03 -6.38
N GLY A 56 7.59 6.35 -6.94
CA GLY A 56 8.71 6.99 -7.63
C GLY A 56 8.36 7.51 -9.03
N GLY A 57 7.10 7.36 -9.48
CA GLY A 57 6.62 7.95 -10.73
C GLY A 57 6.95 7.16 -12.00
N CYS A 58 7.58 5.99 -11.92
CA CYS A 58 7.91 5.18 -13.10
C CYS A 58 6.72 4.42 -13.72
N GLY A 59 5.53 4.54 -13.14
CA GLY A 59 4.30 3.94 -13.68
C GLY A 59 4.17 2.42 -13.50
N VAL A 60 5.14 1.75 -12.87
CA VAL A 60 5.05 0.31 -12.62
C VAL A 60 4.22 0.02 -11.37
N GLN A 61 3.49 -1.09 -11.39
CA GLN A 61 2.83 -1.63 -10.21
C GLN A 61 3.83 -2.42 -9.36
N ILE A 62 3.76 -2.23 -8.05
CA ILE A 62 4.46 -3.01 -7.04
C ILE A 62 3.45 -3.98 -6.41
N SER A 63 3.75 -5.28 -6.44
CA SER A 63 2.99 -6.32 -5.76
C SER A 63 3.86 -7.00 -4.70
N LEU A 64 3.55 -6.75 -3.43
CA LEU A 64 4.26 -7.30 -2.28
C LEU A 64 3.57 -8.58 -1.81
N SER A 65 4.30 -9.69 -1.75
CA SER A 65 3.80 -10.94 -1.18
C SER A 65 3.74 -10.82 0.34
N LEU A 66 2.57 -11.08 0.92
CA LEU A 66 2.35 -11.10 2.37
C LEU A 66 2.45 -12.51 2.97
N ASN A 67 2.87 -13.48 2.16
CA ASN A 67 3.09 -14.84 2.62
C ASN A 67 4.28 -14.91 3.59
N PRO A 68 4.07 -15.33 4.86
CA PRO A 68 5.12 -15.37 5.87
C PRO A 68 6.26 -16.35 5.54
N ASN A 69 6.01 -17.31 4.63
CA ASN A 69 6.97 -18.32 4.23
C ASN A 69 7.83 -17.92 3.03
N ARG A 70 7.55 -16.78 2.36
CA ARG A 70 8.34 -16.30 1.20
C ARG A 70 9.20 -15.10 1.57
N ARG A 71 10.38 -14.98 0.96
CA ARG A 71 11.23 -13.78 1.09
C ARG A 71 11.17 -12.94 -0.19
N PRO A 72 11.15 -11.60 -0.07
CA PRO A 72 11.04 -10.82 1.17
C PRO A 72 9.68 -11.00 1.85
N ARG A 73 9.66 -10.93 3.19
CA ARG A 73 8.47 -11.14 4.01
C ARG A 73 7.89 -9.77 4.34
N TRP A 74 6.82 -9.37 3.68
CA TRP A 74 6.12 -8.14 4.03
C TRP A 74 4.88 -8.44 4.88
N SER A 75 4.58 -7.52 5.80
CA SER A 75 3.31 -7.43 6.52
C SER A 75 2.69 -6.06 6.27
N VAL A 76 1.36 -6.01 6.36
CA VAL A 76 0.60 -4.76 6.28
C VAL A 76 -0.35 -4.71 7.46
N ASP A 77 -0.16 -3.70 8.29
CA ASP A 77 -1.10 -3.31 9.34
C ASP A 77 -1.91 -2.11 8.85
N THR A 78 -3.15 -2.01 9.32
CA THR A 78 -4.04 -0.91 8.94
C THR A 78 -4.60 -0.26 10.19
N ASP A 79 -4.50 1.06 10.27
CA ASP A 79 -5.05 1.80 11.39
C ASP A 79 -6.58 1.99 11.28
N PHE A 80 -7.16 2.67 12.28
CA PHE A 80 -8.59 2.94 12.32
C PHE A 80 -9.12 3.69 11.08
N TRP A 81 -8.28 4.53 10.47
CA TRP A 81 -8.62 5.35 9.31
C TRP A 81 -8.41 4.63 7.99
N GLY A 82 -7.90 3.40 8.00
CA GLY A 82 -7.60 2.66 6.78
C GLY A 82 -6.22 2.95 6.21
N ARG A 83 -5.33 3.59 6.98
CA ARG A 83 -3.99 3.97 6.54
C ARG A 83 -3.01 2.79 6.76
N PRO A 84 -2.27 2.36 5.72
CA PRO A 84 -1.38 1.21 5.84
C PRO A 84 -0.06 1.54 6.54
N THR A 85 0.48 0.58 7.28
CA THR A 85 1.89 0.51 7.67
C THR A 85 2.46 -0.76 7.08
N ILE A 86 3.54 -0.66 6.29
CA ILE A 86 4.20 -1.78 5.64
C ILE A 86 5.54 -2.05 6.32
N PHE A 87 5.79 -3.31 6.66
CA PHE A 87 7.07 -3.75 7.20
C PHE A 87 7.58 -5.00 6.47
N PRO A 88 8.87 -5.08 6.10
CA PRO A 88 9.89 -4.03 6.15
C PRO A 88 9.70 -2.99 5.03
N SER A 89 10.67 -2.09 4.85
CA SER A 89 10.72 -1.15 3.72
C SER A 89 10.57 -1.84 2.36
N VAL A 90 10.10 -1.07 1.38
CA VAL A 90 9.95 -1.51 0.01
C VAL A 90 11.13 -1.00 -0.81
N HIS A 91 11.91 -1.92 -1.38
CA HIS A 91 12.98 -1.61 -2.33
C HIS A 91 12.61 -2.22 -3.69
N GLN A 92 12.32 -1.36 -4.66
CA GLN A 92 12.02 -1.78 -6.02
C GLN A 92 13.29 -1.78 -6.87
N HIS A 93 13.89 -2.93 -7.11
CA HIS A 93 15.16 -3.03 -7.84
C HIS A 93 15.07 -2.87 -9.37
N ARG A 94 13.90 -3.12 -9.98
CA ARG A 94 13.82 -3.33 -11.45
C ARG A 94 13.46 -2.11 -12.28
N ALA A 95 12.88 -1.08 -11.68
CA ALA A 95 12.39 0.10 -12.40
C ALA A 95 13.17 1.35 -11.95
N CYS A 96 12.56 2.21 -11.14
CA CYS A 96 13.20 3.45 -10.67
C CYS A 96 14.12 3.29 -9.45
N ALA A 97 14.52 2.06 -9.10
CA ALA A 97 15.40 1.77 -7.95
C ALA A 97 14.94 2.38 -6.61
N CYS A 98 13.65 2.68 -6.46
CA CYS A 98 13.19 3.48 -5.34
C CYS A 98 13.13 2.67 -4.04
N HIS A 99 13.49 3.31 -2.92
CA HIS A 99 13.49 2.69 -1.60
C HIS A 99 12.75 3.60 -0.60
N PHE A 100 11.73 3.05 0.04
CA PHE A 100 10.87 3.81 0.95
C PHE A 100 10.22 2.94 2.01
N TRP A 101 9.78 3.58 3.09
CA TRP A 101 8.88 3.04 4.09
C TRP A 101 7.45 3.54 3.85
N VAL A 102 6.48 2.78 4.35
CA VAL A 102 5.09 3.22 4.45
C VAL A 102 4.67 3.10 5.90
N LYS A 103 4.32 4.21 6.55
CA LYS A 103 3.90 4.24 7.96
C LYS A 103 2.67 5.13 8.12
N ASN A 104 1.61 4.59 8.70
CA ASN A 104 0.34 5.31 8.90
C ASN A 104 -0.14 6.02 7.62
N GLY A 105 0.03 5.34 6.48
CA GLY A 105 -0.33 5.80 5.15
C GLY A 105 0.61 6.82 4.53
N LEU A 106 1.68 7.25 5.20
CA LEU A 106 2.67 8.17 4.64
C LEU A 106 3.84 7.40 4.03
N ILE A 107 4.35 7.90 2.91
CA ILE A 107 5.55 7.40 2.24
C ILE A 107 6.76 8.17 2.75
N GLU A 108 7.69 7.46 3.39
CA GLU A 108 8.94 8.00 3.90
C GLU A 108 10.11 7.47 3.07
N TRP A 109 10.74 8.32 2.27
CA TRP A 109 11.86 7.93 1.41
C TRP A 109 13.10 7.58 2.23
N CYS A 110 13.76 6.49 1.86
CA CYS A 110 15.10 6.17 2.37
C CYS A 110 16.14 7.08 1.71
N ARG A 111 17.25 7.35 2.41
CA ARG A 111 18.40 8.10 1.88
C ARG A 111 19.42 7.15 1.26
#